data_AF-A0AAV5VW00-F1
#
_entry.id   AF-A0AAV5VW00-F1
#
_cell.length_a   1.000
_cell.length_b   1.000
_cell.length_c   1.000
_cell.angle_alpha   90.00
_cell.angle_beta   90.00
_cell.angle_gamma   90.00
#
_symmetry.space_group_name_H-M   'P 1'
#
loop_
_entity.id
_entity.type
_entity.pdbx_description
1 polymer ?
#
loop_
_entity_poly.entity_id
_entity_poly.type
_entity_poly.pdbx_seq_one_letter_code
_entity_poly.pdbx_strand_id
1 'polypeptide(L)'
;MEEDEQGKESSRYSLVETHCLLELIERCKGCGERLDSSLIRVSSLGSAKIVTYDCLPCNKTVRWESQSRVGKGKGQVYKGNHDIPLASFITGTPLPRLCDFAKLIDLSLPSDRAMRRVIREVGAESINRVYANSEARVRKIAVDAAGGKGLEVSIDGQYDTPGYNAANCKVTAIDCNTKLALGAATLHKKEHGIGENWAPRFQ
;
A
#
# COMPACT_ATOMS: atom_id res chain seq x y z
N MET A 1 0.28 39.68 -2.73
CA MET A 1 -0.34 38.52 -3.40
C MET A 1 -0.75 37.58 -2.29
N GLU A 2 -1.95 37.84 -1.77
CA GLU A 2 -2.64 36.96 -0.84
C GLU A 2 -3.30 35.89 -1.72
N GLU A 3 -2.80 34.66 -1.63
CA GLU A 3 -3.44 33.52 -2.29
C GLU A 3 -4.40 32.87 -1.29
N ASP A 4 -5.68 33.21 -1.46
CA ASP A 4 -6.85 32.34 -1.37
C ASP A 4 -6.80 31.21 -0.32
N GLU A 5 -7.23 31.53 0.90
CA GLU A 5 -7.92 30.58 1.78
C GLU A 5 -9.28 30.20 1.13
N GLN A 6 -9.25 29.37 0.09
CA GLN A 6 -10.45 28.72 -0.41
C GLN A 6 -11.00 27.80 0.69
N GLY A 7 -12.17 28.18 1.19
CA GLY A 7 -12.92 27.50 2.25
C GLY A 7 -12.93 25.99 2.03
N LYS A 8 -12.24 25.29 2.92
CA LYS A 8 -12.20 23.84 2.97
C LYS A 8 -13.61 23.38 3.35
N GLU A 9 -14.37 22.84 2.39
CA GLU A 9 -15.63 22.15 2.66
C GLU A 9 -15.40 21.21 3.85
N SER A 10 -16.11 21.43 4.96
CA SER A 10 -15.95 20.57 6.13
C SER A 10 -16.42 19.17 5.74
N SER A 11 -15.60 18.16 6.00
CA SER A 11 -16.00 16.77 5.80
C SER A 11 -17.32 16.51 6.51
N ARG A 12 -18.18 15.69 5.89
CA ARG A 12 -19.47 15.36 6.47
C ARG A 12 -19.34 14.52 7.75
N TYR A 13 -18.24 13.79 7.87
CA TYR A 13 -17.90 12.96 9.01
C TYR A 13 -16.41 13.12 9.35
N SER A 14 -16.04 12.80 10.59
CA SER A 14 -14.65 12.74 11.03
C SER A 14 -14.43 11.42 11.77
N LEU A 15 -13.42 10.66 11.34
CA LEU A 15 -13.05 9.42 12.01
C LEU A 15 -12.52 9.68 13.43
N VAL A 16 -11.83 10.80 13.63
CA VAL A 16 -11.38 11.29 14.93
C VAL A 16 -11.58 12.80 14.94
N GLU A 17 -12.53 13.27 15.74
CA GLU A 17 -12.74 14.69 15.96
C GLU A 17 -11.63 15.29 16.83
N THR A 18 -11.19 16.50 16.49
CA THR A 18 -10.11 17.19 17.21
C THR A 18 -10.47 17.41 18.68
N HIS A 19 -11.72 17.73 18.99
CA HIS A 19 -12.15 17.99 20.37
C HIS A 19 -12.02 16.72 21.24
N CYS A 20 -12.48 15.55 20.76
CA CYS A 20 -12.32 14.28 21.47
C CYS A 20 -10.84 13.93 21.68
N LEU A 21 -9.98 14.23 20.70
CA LEU A 21 -8.55 14.00 20.83
C LEU A 21 -7.90 14.92 21.89
N LEU A 22 -8.33 16.18 21.97
CA LEU A 22 -7.85 17.13 22.96
C LEU A 22 -8.30 16.77 24.38
N GLU A 23 -9.52 16.27 24.56
CA GLU A 23 -10.01 15.75 25.85
C GLU A 23 -9.15 14.60 26.39
N LEU A 24 -8.62 13.75 25.49
CA LEU A 24 -7.67 12.69 25.86
C LEU A 24 -6.27 13.21 26.21
N ILE A 25 -5.93 14.44 25.80
CA ILE A 25 -4.61 15.05 25.95
C ILE A 25 -4.73 16.36 26.76
N GLU A 26 -5.54 16.36 27.81
CA GLU A 26 -5.68 17.51 28.71
C GLU A 26 -4.53 17.65 29.72
N ARG A 27 -3.71 16.60 29.89
CA ARG A 27 -2.67 16.54 30.90
C ARG A 27 -1.34 16.07 30.33
N CYS A 28 -0.26 16.60 30.90
CA CYS A 28 1.09 16.18 30.53
C CYS A 28 1.34 14.71 30.93
N LYS A 29 1.79 13.89 29.99
CA LYS A 29 2.15 12.47 30.25
C LYS A 29 3.31 12.27 31.24
N GLY A 30 4.14 13.29 31.45
CA GLY A 30 5.30 13.22 32.35
C GLY A 30 4.97 13.62 33.78
N CYS A 31 4.35 14.80 33.98
CA CYS A 31 4.09 15.36 35.31
C CYS A 31 2.60 15.39 35.72
N GLY A 32 1.67 15.10 34.82
CA GLY A 32 0.23 15.13 35.10
C GLY A 32 -0.42 16.52 35.15
N GLU A 33 0.36 17.59 34.99
CA GLU A 33 -0.13 18.98 35.01
C GLU A 33 -1.14 19.22 33.88
N ARG A 34 -2.13 20.07 34.14
CA ARG A 34 -3.13 20.43 33.13
C ARG A 34 -2.47 21.27 32.04
N LEU A 35 -2.69 20.88 30.79
CA LEU A 35 -2.18 21.58 29.63
C LEU A 35 -3.12 22.72 29.26
N ASP A 36 -2.55 23.84 28.83
CA ASP A 36 -3.31 24.89 28.18
C ASP A 36 -3.67 24.43 26.77
N SER A 37 -4.97 24.22 26.53
CA SER A 37 -5.50 23.79 25.24
C SER A 37 -5.09 24.69 24.07
N SER A 38 -4.84 25.99 24.31
CA SER A 38 -4.42 26.94 23.28
C SER A 38 -2.98 26.70 22.78
N LEU A 39 -2.17 26.00 23.59
CA LEU A 39 -0.79 25.67 23.26
C LEU A 39 -0.65 24.27 22.62
N ILE A 40 -1.76 23.53 22.49
CA ILE A 40 -1.77 22.21 21.87
C ILE A 40 -1.92 22.36 20.35
N ARG A 41 -0.95 21.84 19.61
CA ARG A 41 -0.95 21.84 18.14
C ARG A 41 -1.29 20.46 17.62
N VAL A 42 -2.35 20.34 16.84
CA VAL A 42 -2.74 19.11 16.15
C VAL A 42 -2.37 19.22 14.67
N SER A 43 -1.66 18.22 14.16
CA SER A 43 -1.26 18.13 12.75
C SER A 43 -1.45 16.70 12.23
N SER A 44 -1.41 16.51 10.91
CA SER A 44 -1.48 15.20 10.28
C SER A 44 -0.28 14.98 9.37
N LEU A 45 0.30 13.79 9.37
CA LEU A 45 1.31 13.38 8.40
C LEU A 45 0.84 12.09 7.72
N GLY A 46 0.19 12.27 6.57
CA GLY A 46 -0.63 11.21 5.99
C GLY A 46 -1.76 10.83 6.96
N SER A 47 -1.93 9.54 7.21
CA SER A 47 -2.95 8.98 8.11
C SER A 47 -2.68 9.18 9.60
N ALA A 48 -1.47 9.56 9.99
CA ALA A 48 -1.14 9.73 11.40
C ALA A 48 -1.48 11.14 11.89
N LYS A 49 -2.27 11.22 12.96
CA LYS A 49 -2.42 12.44 13.78
C LYS A 49 -1.22 12.59 14.71
N ILE A 50 -0.73 13.82 14.82
CA ILE A 50 0.39 14.24 15.65
C ILE A 50 -0.09 15.38 16.53
N VAL A 51 0.07 15.23 17.85
CA VAL A 51 -0.25 16.25 18.83
C VAL A 51 1.05 16.70 19.48
N THR A 52 1.33 18.00 19.43
CA THR A 52 2.53 18.60 20.00
C THR A 52 2.12 19.67 20.99
N TYR A 53 2.69 19.65 22.19
CA TYR A 53 2.41 20.62 23.24
C TYR A 53 3.66 20.89 24.07
N ASP A 54 3.74 22.09 24.65
CA ASP A 54 4.81 22.47 25.56
C ASP A 54 4.33 22.34 27.01
N CYS A 55 5.07 21.59 27.82
CA CYS A 55 4.80 21.45 29.25
C CYS A 55 5.69 22.41 30.03
N LEU A 56 5.10 23.48 30.59
CA LEU A 56 5.85 24.49 31.37
C LEU A 56 6.58 23.88 32.59
N PRO A 57 5.95 23.04 33.45
CA PRO A 57 6.66 22.43 34.57
C PRO A 57 7.82 21.51 34.15
N CYS A 58 7.67 20.79 33.04
CA CYS A 58 8.73 19.90 32.55
C CYS A 58 9.79 20.61 31.73
N ASN A 59 9.53 21.86 31.31
CA ASN A 59 10.29 22.62 30.34
C ASN A 59 10.65 21.79 29.08
N LYS A 60 9.65 21.08 28.54
CA LYS A 60 9.82 20.15 27.40
C LYS A 60 8.66 20.23 26.44
N THR A 61 8.98 20.18 25.15
CA THR A 61 8.02 19.90 24.07
C THR A 61 7.75 18.40 24.01
N VAL A 62 6.49 18.01 24.14
CA VAL A 62 6.06 16.61 24.02
C VAL A 62 5.36 16.43 22.68
N ARG A 63 5.69 15.32 22.03
CA ARG A 63 5.11 14.91 20.76
C ARG A 63 4.42 13.55 20.93
N TRP A 64 3.11 13.54 20.81
CA TRP A 64 2.30 12.33 20.75
C TRP A 64 1.97 11.98 19.31
N GLU A 65 2.09 10.71 18.97
CA GLU A 65 1.83 10.19 17.62
C GLU A 65 0.78 9.08 17.73
N SER A 66 -0.26 9.16 16.90
CA SER A 66 -1.37 8.18 16.86
C SER A 66 -0.97 6.79 16.34
N GLN A 67 0.19 6.66 15.69
CA GLN A 67 0.63 5.44 15.03
C GLN A 67 2.12 5.21 15.27
N SER A 68 2.51 3.93 15.39
CA SER A 68 3.91 3.55 15.35
C SER A 68 4.51 3.70 13.96
N ARG A 69 5.84 3.71 13.89
CA ARG A 69 6.60 3.79 12.64
C ARG A 69 7.18 2.43 12.26
N VAL A 70 7.24 2.16 10.96
CA VAL A 70 7.85 0.98 10.34
C VAL A 70 9.05 1.40 9.49
N GLY A 71 10.02 0.51 9.31
CA GLY A 71 11.26 0.77 8.57
C GLY A 71 12.48 1.02 9.48
N LYS A 72 13.61 1.36 8.86
CA LYS A 72 14.90 1.58 9.55
C LYS A 72 15.48 2.96 9.25
N GLY A 73 16.09 3.57 10.26
CA GLY A 73 16.78 4.86 10.14
C GLY A 73 15.88 5.97 9.57
N LYS A 74 16.41 6.76 8.64
CA LYS A 74 15.70 7.89 8.03
C LYS A 74 14.53 7.48 7.12
N GLY A 75 14.40 6.19 6.78
CA GLY A 75 13.31 5.65 5.97
C GLY A 75 12.05 5.30 6.76
N GLN A 76 11.99 5.62 8.06
CA GLN A 76 10.84 5.30 8.89
C GLN A 76 9.58 6.09 8.49
N VAL A 77 8.48 5.36 8.29
CA VAL A 77 7.17 5.91 7.94
C VAL A 77 6.11 5.43 8.92
N TYR A 78 5.04 6.19 9.12
CA TYR A 78 3.91 5.71 9.93
C TYR A 78 3.28 4.47 9.30
N LYS A 79 2.92 3.50 10.15
CA LYS A 79 2.40 2.21 9.71
C LYS A 79 1.20 2.34 8.76
N GLY A 80 0.23 3.20 9.05
CA GLY A 80 -0.92 3.44 8.17
C GLY A 80 -0.52 4.04 6.82
N ASN A 81 0.52 4.87 6.77
CA ASN A 81 1.01 5.43 5.50
C ASN A 81 1.67 4.37 4.61
N HIS A 82 2.06 3.24 5.19
CA HIS A 82 2.60 2.08 4.49
C HIS A 82 1.47 1.09 4.13
N ASP A 83 0.60 0.78 5.08
CA ASP A 83 -0.37 -0.31 4.95
C ASP A 83 -1.58 0.08 4.09
N ILE A 84 -2.06 1.32 4.18
CA ILE A 84 -3.20 1.81 3.39
C ILE A 84 -2.99 1.65 1.87
N PRO A 85 -1.89 2.16 1.27
CA PRO A 85 -1.70 2.02 -0.17
C PRO A 85 -1.49 0.56 -0.61
N LEU A 86 -0.85 -0.26 0.23
CA LEU A 86 -0.70 -1.70 -0.05
C LEU A 86 -2.04 -2.43 0.01
N ALA A 87 -2.87 -2.16 1.02
CA ALA A 87 -4.21 -2.72 1.13
C ALA A 87 -5.08 -2.31 -0.06
N SER A 88 -5.01 -1.05 -0.49
CA SER A 88 -5.69 -0.55 -1.69
C SER A 88 -5.29 -1.35 -2.92
N PHE A 89 -3.99 -1.59 -3.10
CA PHE A 89 -3.46 -2.32 -4.23
C PHE A 89 -3.85 -3.81 -4.23
N ILE A 90 -3.68 -4.49 -3.10
CA ILE A 90 -4.00 -5.93 -2.95
C ILE A 90 -5.50 -6.18 -3.14
N THR A 91 -6.35 -5.27 -2.67
CA THR A 91 -7.81 -5.41 -2.79
C THR A 91 -8.37 -4.90 -4.12
N GLY A 92 -7.53 -4.34 -5.00
CA GLY A 92 -7.98 -3.73 -6.24
C GLY A 92 -8.80 -2.45 -6.06
N THR A 93 -8.72 -1.81 -4.89
CA THR A 93 -9.38 -0.52 -4.63
C THR A 93 -8.62 0.59 -5.35
N PRO A 94 -9.25 1.34 -6.28
CA PRO A 94 -8.57 2.44 -6.97
C PRO A 94 -8.22 3.58 -6.00
N LEU A 95 -6.98 4.08 -6.06
CA LEU A 95 -6.52 5.21 -5.22
C LEU A 95 -7.45 6.44 -5.26
N PRO A 96 -8.02 6.85 -6.42
CA PRO A 96 -8.97 7.98 -6.44
C PRO A 96 -10.19 7.72 -5.56
N ARG A 97 -10.78 6.52 -5.62
CA ARG A 97 -11.93 6.14 -4.78
C ARG A 97 -11.56 6.10 -3.31
N LEU A 98 -10.36 5.62 -2.98
CA LEU A 98 -9.85 5.65 -1.61
C LEU A 98 -9.69 7.10 -1.10
N CYS A 99 -9.17 8.00 -1.93
CA CYS A 99 -9.06 9.42 -1.59
C CYS A 99 -10.42 10.08 -1.36
N ASP A 100 -11.41 9.79 -2.22
CA ASP A 100 -12.76 10.32 -2.08
C ASP A 100 -13.43 9.81 -0.80
N PHE A 101 -13.27 8.52 -0.50
CA PHE A 101 -13.70 7.94 0.77
C PHE A 101 -13.03 8.62 1.96
N ALA A 102 -11.72 8.83 1.91
CA ALA A 102 -10.97 9.44 3.00
C ALA A 102 -11.37 10.91 3.24
N LYS A 103 -11.65 11.68 2.19
CA LYS A 103 -12.19 13.04 2.30
C LYS A 103 -13.54 13.06 3.03
N LEU A 104 -14.41 12.09 2.78
CA LEU A 104 -15.73 12.01 3.41
C LEU A 104 -15.65 11.88 4.94
N ILE A 105 -14.61 11.20 5.44
CA ILE A 105 -14.40 10.88 6.87
C ILE A 105 -13.27 11.68 7.55
N ASP A 106 -12.82 12.78 6.95
CA ASP A 106 -11.67 13.59 7.40
C ASP A 106 -10.37 12.80 7.66
N LEU A 107 -10.16 11.72 6.91
CA LEU A 107 -8.94 10.96 7.00
C LEU A 107 -7.90 11.57 6.06
N SER A 108 -6.87 12.19 6.65
CA SER A 108 -5.69 12.59 5.88
C SER A 108 -4.97 11.34 5.34
N LEU A 109 -4.59 11.35 4.07
CA LEU A 109 -3.83 10.26 3.45
C LEU A 109 -2.45 10.74 3.00
N PRO A 110 -1.48 9.83 2.79
CA PRO A 110 -0.25 10.18 2.08
C PRO A 110 -0.59 10.72 0.68
N SER A 111 0.31 11.52 0.10
CA SER A 111 0.11 12.00 -1.27
C SER A 111 0.04 10.84 -2.26
N ASP A 112 -0.67 11.02 -3.39
CA ASP A 112 -0.78 10.01 -4.45
C ASP A 112 0.60 9.50 -4.89
N ARG A 113 1.57 10.41 -5.05
CA ARG A 113 2.98 10.06 -5.31
C ARG A 113 3.58 9.15 -4.25
N ALA A 114 3.37 9.44 -2.96
CA ALA A 114 3.89 8.63 -1.87
C ALA A 114 3.22 7.24 -1.83
N MET A 115 1.90 7.18 -2.03
CA MET A 115 1.15 5.92 -2.10
C MET A 115 1.62 5.04 -3.26
N ARG A 116 1.74 5.60 -4.47
CA ARG A 116 2.25 4.87 -5.65
C ARG A 116 3.68 4.38 -5.46
N ARG A 117 4.52 5.16 -4.78
CA ARG A 117 5.89 4.74 -4.44
C ARG A 117 5.88 3.51 -3.54
N VAL A 118 5.08 3.50 -2.47
CA VAL A 118 4.96 2.33 -1.58
C VAL A 118 4.47 1.10 -2.34
N ILE A 119 3.47 1.25 -3.19
CA ILE A 119 2.96 0.15 -4.03
C ILE A 119 4.07 -0.44 -4.91
N ARG A 120 4.85 0.42 -5.57
CA ARG A 120 5.93 -0.01 -6.47
C ARG A 120 7.11 -0.64 -5.73
N GLU A 121 7.60 0.03 -4.69
CA GLU A 121 8.85 -0.36 -4.02
C GLU A 121 8.65 -1.52 -3.04
N VAL A 122 7.47 -1.63 -2.43
CA VAL A 122 7.18 -2.66 -1.42
C VAL A 122 6.17 -3.67 -1.93
N GLY A 123 5.06 -3.20 -2.48
CA GLY A 123 3.94 -4.05 -2.91
C GLY A 123 4.35 -5.00 -4.04
N ALA A 124 4.86 -4.46 -5.14
CA ALA A 124 5.28 -5.25 -6.29
C ALA A 124 6.36 -6.29 -5.91
N GLU A 125 7.39 -5.87 -5.16
CA GLU A 125 8.45 -6.78 -4.74
C GLU A 125 7.95 -7.91 -3.82
N SER A 126 7.07 -7.57 -2.88
CA SER A 126 6.47 -8.57 -1.99
C SER A 126 5.61 -9.58 -2.75
N ILE A 127 4.82 -9.11 -3.72
CA ILE A 127 4.02 -9.97 -4.59
C ILE A 127 4.91 -10.88 -5.43
N ASN A 128 5.96 -10.34 -6.05
CA ASN A 128 6.91 -11.11 -6.85
C ASN A 128 7.52 -12.25 -6.04
N ARG A 129 7.94 -11.97 -4.80
CA ARG A 129 8.50 -12.98 -3.91
C ARG A 129 7.50 -14.07 -3.54
N VAL A 130 6.27 -13.71 -3.17
CA VAL A 130 5.22 -14.68 -2.84
C VAL A 130 4.87 -15.53 -4.06
N TYR A 131 4.76 -14.89 -5.23
CA TYR A 131 4.48 -15.55 -6.50
C TYR A 131 5.59 -16.54 -6.86
N ALA A 132 6.86 -16.14 -6.85
CA ALA A 132 7.99 -17.02 -7.16
C ALA A 132 8.06 -18.23 -6.22
N ASN A 133 7.82 -18.03 -4.92
CA ASN A 133 7.76 -19.13 -3.95
C ASN A 133 6.59 -20.09 -4.22
N SER A 134 5.42 -19.54 -4.56
CA SER A 134 4.24 -20.33 -4.92
C SER A 134 4.48 -21.14 -6.19
N GLU A 135 5.06 -20.51 -7.21
CA GLU A 135 5.40 -21.11 -8.49
C GLU A 135 6.41 -22.26 -8.31
N ALA A 136 7.48 -22.06 -7.55
CA ALA A 136 8.45 -23.10 -7.23
C ALA A 136 7.79 -24.30 -6.52
N ARG A 137 6.89 -24.04 -5.56
CA ARG A 137 6.16 -25.10 -4.85
C ARG A 137 5.25 -25.89 -5.78
N VAL A 138 4.50 -25.20 -6.64
CA VAL A 138 3.58 -25.85 -7.60
C VAL A 138 4.35 -26.69 -8.62
N ARG A 139 5.44 -26.16 -9.17
CA ARG A 139 6.30 -26.90 -10.11
C ARG A 139 6.86 -28.17 -9.47
N LYS A 140 7.30 -28.11 -8.21
CA LYS A 140 7.76 -29.29 -7.47
C LYS A 140 6.66 -30.36 -7.38
N ILE A 141 5.44 -29.98 -6.98
CA ILE A 141 4.30 -30.91 -6.89
C ILE A 141 4.03 -31.57 -8.24
N ALA A 142 4.04 -30.81 -9.33
CA ALA A 142 3.80 -31.34 -10.67
C ALA A 142 4.91 -32.33 -11.10
N VAL A 143 6.18 -32.01 -10.85
CA VAL A 143 7.30 -32.91 -11.15
C VAL A 143 7.23 -34.20 -10.33
N ASP A 144 6.93 -34.09 -9.03
CA ASP A 144 6.78 -35.24 -8.14
C ASP A 144 5.61 -36.14 -8.62
N ALA A 145 4.49 -35.54 -9.04
CA ALA A 145 3.34 -36.26 -9.57
C ALA A 145 3.60 -36.93 -10.93
N ALA A 146 4.49 -36.36 -11.75
CA ALA A 146 4.87 -36.94 -13.05
C ALA A 146 5.70 -38.22 -12.92
N GLY A 147 6.38 -38.44 -11.79
CA GLY A 147 7.10 -39.69 -11.50
C GLY A 147 8.11 -40.08 -12.60
N GLY A 148 8.77 -39.11 -13.21
CA GLY A 148 9.74 -39.32 -14.29
C GLY A 148 9.17 -39.52 -15.70
N LYS A 149 7.83 -39.49 -15.87
CA LYS A 149 7.17 -39.63 -17.19
C LYS A 149 7.19 -38.36 -18.06
N GLY A 150 7.73 -37.27 -17.52
CA GLY A 150 7.65 -35.94 -18.13
C GLY A 150 6.34 -35.22 -17.77
N LEU A 151 6.32 -33.90 -17.96
CA LEU A 151 5.13 -33.06 -17.75
C LEU A 151 4.36 -32.91 -19.05
N GLU A 152 3.04 -33.11 -18.99
CA GLU A 152 2.14 -32.70 -20.05
C GLU A 152 1.63 -31.30 -19.74
N VAL A 153 1.95 -30.32 -20.58
CA VAL A 153 1.65 -28.92 -20.31
C VAL A 153 0.68 -28.37 -21.35
N SER A 154 -0.42 -27.79 -20.88
CA SER A 154 -1.30 -26.95 -21.68
C SER A 154 -0.91 -25.49 -21.50
N ILE A 155 -0.94 -24.72 -22.58
CA ILE A 155 -0.63 -23.29 -22.56
C ILE A 155 -1.86 -22.54 -23.05
N ASP A 156 -2.33 -21.60 -22.23
CA ASP A 156 -3.45 -20.73 -22.56
C ASP A 156 -3.01 -19.26 -22.60
N GLY A 157 -3.46 -18.55 -23.63
CA GLY A 157 -3.10 -17.16 -23.90
C GLY A 157 -4.33 -16.27 -23.91
N GLN A 158 -4.36 -15.25 -23.04
CA GLN A 158 -5.45 -14.29 -22.93
C GLN A 158 -4.97 -12.89 -23.27
N TYR A 159 -5.66 -12.23 -24.19
CA TYR A 159 -5.38 -10.84 -24.57
C TYR A 159 -6.25 -9.85 -23.78
N ASP A 160 -5.74 -8.65 -23.56
CA ASP A 160 -6.45 -7.56 -22.87
C ASP A 160 -7.66 -7.03 -23.65
N THR A 161 -7.69 -7.19 -24.98
CA THR A 161 -8.79 -6.79 -25.84
C THR A 161 -8.99 -7.76 -27.02
N PRO A 162 -10.21 -7.91 -27.55
CA PRO A 162 -10.44 -8.61 -28.81
C PRO A 162 -9.86 -7.84 -30.00
N GLY A 163 -9.02 -8.48 -30.83
CA GLY A 163 -8.59 -7.98 -32.14
C GLY A 163 -7.15 -7.45 -32.24
N TYR A 164 -6.82 -6.82 -33.37
CA TYR A 164 -5.47 -6.38 -33.78
C TYR A 164 -4.81 -5.33 -32.87
N ASN A 165 -5.56 -4.79 -31.90
CA ASN A 165 -5.12 -3.71 -31.01
C ASN A 165 -4.62 -4.18 -29.65
N ALA A 166 -4.69 -5.48 -29.35
CA ALA A 166 -4.24 -6.02 -28.07
C ALA A 166 -2.79 -5.60 -27.78
N ALA A 167 -2.58 -4.99 -26.62
CA ALA A 167 -1.27 -4.49 -26.21
C ALA A 167 -0.57 -5.48 -25.29
N ASN A 168 -1.34 -6.18 -24.48
CA ASN A 168 -0.85 -7.15 -23.50
C ASN A 168 -1.44 -8.53 -23.76
N CYS A 169 -0.59 -9.55 -23.65
CA CYS A 169 -0.97 -10.95 -23.66
C CYS A 169 -0.52 -11.59 -22.35
N LYS A 170 -1.44 -12.25 -21.65
CA LYS A 170 -1.14 -13.09 -20.50
C LYS A 170 -1.09 -14.54 -20.97
N VAL A 171 0.05 -15.18 -20.78
CA VAL A 171 0.25 -16.61 -21.06
C VAL A 171 0.30 -17.36 -19.74
N THR A 172 -0.44 -18.46 -19.64
CA THR A 172 -0.44 -19.35 -18.46
C THR A 172 -0.10 -20.76 -18.90
N ALA A 173 0.87 -21.39 -18.24
CA ALA A 173 1.21 -22.80 -18.42
C ALA A 173 0.57 -23.63 -17.29
N ILE A 174 -0.13 -24.69 -17.65
CA ILE A 174 -0.90 -25.54 -16.74
C ILE A 174 -0.47 -26.99 -16.94
N ASP A 175 -0.13 -27.69 -15.86
CA ASP A 175 0.09 -29.14 -15.92
C ASP A 175 -1.24 -29.86 -16.15
N CYS A 176 -1.32 -30.65 -17.20
CA CYS A 176 -2.51 -31.39 -17.59
C CYS A 176 -2.90 -32.46 -16.57
N ASN A 177 -1.95 -32.98 -15.78
CA ASN A 177 -2.24 -34.02 -14.80
C ASN A 177 -2.80 -33.42 -13.49
N THR A 178 -2.02 -32.56 -12.82
CA THR A 178 -2.42 -31.95 -11.54
C THR A 178 -3.39 -30.77 -11.68
N LYS A 179 -3.59 -30.27 -12.90
CA LYS A 179 -4.38 -29.05 -13.21
C LYS A 179 -3.85 -27.79 -12.52
N LEU A 180 -2.60 -27.81 -12.05
CA LEU A 180 -1.97 -26.67 -11.40
C LEU A 180 -1.32 -25.75 -12.43
N ALA A 181 -1.47 -24.44 -12.23
CA ALA A 181 -0.77 -23.43 -13.03
C ALA A 181 0.73 -23.43 -12.64
N LEU A 182 1.58 -23.90 -13.56
CA LEU A 182 3.03 -24.00 -13.41
C LEU A 182 3.72 -22.64 -13.48
N GLY A 183 3.06 -21.66 -14.09
CA GLY A 183 3.56 -20.31 -14.25
C GLY A 183 2.66 -19.49 -15.16
N ALA A 184 2.80 -18.18 -15.06
CA ALA A 184 2.15 -17.22 -15.93
C ALA A 184 3.09 -16.03 -16.18
N ALA A 185 2.99 -15.46 -17.37
CA ALA A 185 3.71 -14.27 -17.78
C ALA A 185 2.75 -13.32 -18.50
N THR A 186 2.87 -12.02 -18.22
CA THR A 186 2.23 -10.98 -19.04
C THR A 186 3.32 -10.38 -19.92
N LEU A 187 3.08 -10.35 -21.23
CA LEU A 187 3.99 -9.80 -22.22
C LEU A 187 3.29 -8.64 -22.93
N HIS A 188 3.98 -7.51 -23.05
CA HIS A 188 3.53 -6.43 -23.92
C HIS A 188 3.98 -6.71 -25.36
N LYS A 189 3.18 -6.35 -26.37
CA LYS A 189 3.47 -6.64 -27.80
C LYS A 189 4.80 -6.09 -28.35
N LYS A 190 5.44 -5.19 -27.59
CA LYS A 190 6.75 -4.60 -27.92
C LYS A 190 7.92 -5.30 -27.23
N GLU A 191 7.65 -6.23 -26.31
CA GLU A 191 8.67 -7.00 -25.62
C GLU A 191 9.11 -8.17 -26.51
N HIS A 192 10.42 -8.43 -26.56
CA HIS A 192 10.91 -9.65 -27.18
C HIS A 192 10.36 -10.85 -26.39
N GLY A 193 9.87 -11.87 -27.11
CA GLY A 193 9.25 -13.06 -26.52
C GLY A 193 10.18 -13.80 -25.55
N ILE A 194 9.66 -14.87 -24.94
CA ILE A 194 10.38 -15.67 -23.94
C ILE A 194 11.65 -16.29 -24.60
N GLY A 195 12.80 -15.64 -24.40
CA GLY A 195 14.11 -16.03 -24.92
C GLY A 195 15.28 -15.37 -24.16
N GLU A 196 16.18 -16.22 -23.68
CA GLU A 196 17.48 -16.03 -22.98
C GLU A 196 17.59 -15.14 -21.72
N ASN A 197 16.71 -14.15 -21.49
CA ASN A 197 16.79 -13.28 -20.30
C ASN A 197 15.41 -12.99 -19.66
N TRP A 198 14.62 -14.04 -19.41
CA TRP A 198 13.33 -13.87 -18.72
C TRP A 198 13.52 -13.65 -17.22
N ALA A 199 13.15 -12.46 -16.76
CA ALA A 199 12.84 -12.15 -15.36
C ALA A 199 11.39 -11.65 -15.31
N PRO A 200 10.52 -12.20 -14.43
CA PRO A 200 9.13 -11.76 -14.35
C PRO A 200 9.07 -10.28 -13.94
N ARG A 201 8.55 -9.43 -14.83
CA ARG A 201 8.24 -8.03 -14.55
C ARG A 201 6.75 -7.89 -14.42
N PHE A 202 6.26 -7.77 -13.20
CA PHE A 202 4.93 -7.25 -12.95
C PHE A 202 5.03 -5.71 -12.97
N GLN A 203 4.46 -5.07 -14.00
CA GLN A 203 4.28 -3.61 -14.08
C GLN A 203 2.96 -3.20 -13.44
#